data_AF-A0A3S0G8C5-F1
#
_entry.id   AF-A0A3S0G8C5-F1
#
_cell.length_a   1.000
_cell.length_b   1.000
_cell.length_c   1.000
_cell.angle_alpha   90.00
_cell.angle_beta   90.00
_cell.angle_gamma   90.00
#
_symmetry.space_group_name_H-M   'P 1'
#
loop_
_entity.id
_entity.type
_entity.pdbx_description
1 polymer ?
#
loop_
_entity_poly.entity_id
_entity_poly.type
_entity_poly.pdbx_seq_one_letter_code
_entity_poly.pdbx_strand_id
1 'polypeptide(L)'
;WYDAIIAPSLAGGRNPDSSAEALRSVLYGGGDHFLSGFAAYLFTHNTQVSILAFALGFAFAVPSVLIILMNGCMLGAIFQIYAAKGLGFELGGWLSIHGTTELFAIAIAGAAGMRIGTSIAFPGELTRMAAAARAGRVAATAMIGVTVMLLFAGLLEGIGRQTITSDVARYSIGGGMLAFWICYFYLFRMVRHGDR
;
A
#
# COMPACT_ATOMS: atom_id res chain seq x y z
N TRP A 1 1.60 0.48 24.30
CA TRP A 1 0.78 0.96 23.16
C TRP A 1 1.25 0.34 21.85
N TYR A 2 2.56 0.32 21.57
CA TYR A 2 3.11 -0.22 20.33
C TYR A 2 2.73 -1.69 20.10
N ASP A 3 2.89 -2.56 21.11
CA ASP A 3 2.56 -3.99 21.00
C ASP A 3 1.06 -4.28 20.87
N ALA A 4 0.20 -3.29 21.16
CA ALA A 4 -1.24 -3.38 20.91
C ALA A 4 -1.60 -3.11 19.44
N ILE A 5 -0.68 -2.50 18.68
CA ILE A 5 -0.87 -2.11 17.27
C ILE A 5 -0.03 -3.00 16.35
N ILE A 6 1.21 -3.31 16.74
CA ILE A 6 2.18 -4.06 15.96
C ILE A 6 2.33 -5.46 16.56
N ALA A 7 1.98 -6.49 15.79
CA ALA A 7 2.25 -7.86 16.16
C ALA A 7 3.78 -8.11 16.24
N PRO A 8 4.27 -8.96 17.17
CA PRO A 8 5.71 -9.23 17.32
C PRO A 8 6.40 -9.70 16.03
N SER A 9 5.70 -10.46 15.18
CA SER A 9 6.20 -10.90 13.88
C SER A 9 6.48 -9.76 12.90
N LEU A 10 5.75 -8.65 13.01
CA LEU A 10 5.88 -7.47 12.15
C LEU A 10 6.81 -6.42 12.74
N ALA A 11 6.97 -6.41 14.06
CA ALA A 11 7.92 -5.55 14.76
C ALA A 11 9.35 -5.76 14.26
N GLY A 12 9.73 -7.00 13.91
CA GLY A 12 11.08 -7.32 13.43
C GLY A 12 12.16 -6.93 14.45
N GLY A 13 11.86 -7.11 15.75
CA GLY A 13 12.74 -6.71 16.85
C GLY A 13 12.74 -5.21 17.19
N ARG A 14 12.02 -4.38 16.44
CA ARG A 14 11.93 -2.92 16.67
C ARG A 14 10.80 -2.59 17.63
N ASN A 15 11.09 -1.74 18.61
CA ASN A 15 10.15 -1.27 19.62
C ASN A 15 10.53 0.15 20.10
N PRO A 16 9.72 0.80 20.96
CA PRO A 16 10.03 2.14 21.47
C PRO A 16 11.36 2.25 22.25
N ASP A 17 11.83 1.14 22.82
CA ASP A 17 13.07 1.07 23.62
C ASP A 17 14.33 0.86 22.75
N SER A 18 14.16 0.62 21.45
CA SER A 18 15.27 0.44 20.50
C SER A 18 16.15 1.70 20.45
N SER A 19 17.48 1.50 20.40
CA SER A 19 18.42 2.61 20.26
C SER A 19 18.37 3.20 18.84
N ALA A 20 18.84 4.44 18.68
CA ALA A 20 18.90 5.08 17.37
C ALA A 20 19.81 4.29 16.40
N GLU A 21 20.91 3.75 16.91
CA GLU A 21 21.87 2.94 16.14
C GLU A 21 21.24 1.64 15.65
N ALA A 22 20.47 0.96 16.52
CA ALA A 22 19.74 -0.26 16.16
C ALA A 22 18.67 0.00 15.10
N LEU A 23 17.94 1.12 15.19
CA LEU A 23 16.97 1.49 14.17
C LEU A 23 17.64 1.89 12.84
N ARG A 24 18.76 2.62 12.91
CA ARG A 24 19.53 3.05 11.73
C ARG A 24 20.15 1.87 10.99
N SER A 25 20.62 0.85 11.70
CA SER A 25 21.15 -0.37 11.08
C SER A 25 20.08 -1.14 10.28
N VAL A 26 18.79 -1.05 10.64
CA VAL A 26 17.71 -1.62 9.80
C VAL A 26 17.55 -0.86 8.47
N LEU A 27 17.81 0.44 8.43
CA LEU A 27 17.61 1.27 7.23
C LEU A 27 18.76 1.15 6.22
N TYR A 28 19.97 0.84 6.71
CA TYR A 28 21.21 0.88 5.92
C TYR A 28 22.15 -0.32 6.10
N GLY A 29 21.90 -1.20 7.07
CA GLY A 29 22.68 -2.42 7.29
C GLY A 29 22.29 -3.48 6.27
N GLY A 30 22.90 -3.40 5.08
CA GLY A 30 22.68 -4.35 3.99
C GLY A 30 23.12 -5.77 4.37
N GLY A 31 22.32 -6.76 3.95
CA GLY A 31 22.69 -8.18 3.98
C GLY A 31 22.51 -8.80 2.59
N ASP A 32 23.61 -9.22 1.98
CA ASP A 32 23.71 -9.62 0.55
C ASP A 32 22.90 -10.87 0.14
N HIS A 33 22.30 -11.59 1.09
CA HIS A 33 21.53 -12.82 0.83
C HIS A 33 20.01 -12.68 1.08
N PHE A 34 19.53 -11.49 1.46
CA PHE A 34 18.17 -11.27 1.97
C PHE A 34 17.16 -10.80 0.92
N LEU A 35 17.62 -10.47 -0.30
CA LEU A 35 16.86 -9.69 -1.27
C LEU A 35 15.66 -10.43 -1.91
N SER A 36 15.76 -11.73 -2.18
CA SER A 36 14.70 -12.45 -2.90
C SER A 36 13.58 -12.96 -1.99
N GLY A 37 13.93 -13.62 -0.88
CA GLY A 37 12.95 -14.21 0.04
C GLY A 37 12.16 -13.16 0.83
N PHE A 38 12.83 -12.10 1.30
CA PHE A 38 12.17 -11.02 2.03
C PHE A 38 11.27 -10.17 1.14
N ALA A 39 11.73 -9.84 -0.08
CA ALA A 39 10.91 -9.13 -1.05
C ALA A 39 9.68 -9.94 -1.46
N ALA A 40 9.82 -11.26 -1.68
CA ALA A 40 8.69 -12.14 -1.99
C ALA A 40 7.68 -12.21 -0.84
N TYR A 41 8.16 -12.25 0.42
CA TYR A 41 7.30 -12.21 1.60
C TYR A 41 6.49 -10.92 1.69
N LEU A 42 7.15 -9.76 1.55
CA LEU A 42 6.49 -8.45 1.66
C LEU A 42 5.53 -8.19 0.51
N PHE A 43 5.92 -8.55 -0.72
CA PHE A 43 5.03 -8.54 -1.88
C PHE A 43 3.78 -9.40 -1.62
N THR A 44 3.95 -10.61 -1.09
CA THR A 44 2.83 -11.51 -0.77
C THR A 44 1.92 -10.89 0.30
N HIS A 45 2.51 -10.31 1.34
CA HIS A 45 1.77 -9.66 2.42
C HIS A 45 0.94 -8.47 1.91
N ASN A 46 1.55 -7.54 1.17
CA ASN A 46 0.85 -6.35 0.66
C ASN A 46 -0.18 -6.69 -0.42
N THR A 47 0.07 -7.76 -1.19
CA THR A 47 -0.92 -8.35 -2.09
C THR A 47 -2.11 -8.92 -1.33
N GLN A 48 -1.88 -9.68 -0.24
CA GLN A 48 -2.95 -10.21 0.60
C GLN A 48 -3.79 -9.09 1.22
N VAL A 49 -3.16 -8.03 1.75
CA VAL A 49 -3.88 -6.86 2.28
C VAL A 49 -4.76 -6.22 1.22
N SER A 50 -4.24 -6.03 0.01
CA SER A 50 -5.01 -5.45 -1.11
C SER A 50 -6.18 -6.35 -1.53
N ILE A 51 -5.96 -7.66 -1.63
CA ILE A 51 -7.01 -8.64 -1.95
C ILE A 51 -8.08 -8.65 -0.85
N LEU A 52 -7.71 -8.61 0.43
CA LEU A 52 -8.66 -8.58 1.55
C LEU A 52 -9.44 -7.27 1.58
N ALA A 53 -8.78 -6.13 1.37
CA ALA A 53 -9.43 -4.82 1.27
C ALA A 53 -10.44 -4.79 0.11
N PHE A 54 -10.11 -5.39 -1.03
CA PHE A 54 -11.05 -5.56 -2.14
C PHE A 54 -12.19 -6.52 -1.79
N ALA A 55 -11.85 -7.74 -1.37
CA ALA A 55 -12.78 -8.84 -1.15
C ALA A 55 -13.80 -8.50 -0.08
N LEU A 56 -13.43 -7.81 0.99
CA LEU A 56 -14.38 -7.45 2.05
C LEU A 56 -15.20 -6.19 1.75
N GLY A 57 -14.95 -5.53 0.62
CA GLY A 57 -15.65 -4.29 0.28
C GLY A 57 -17.13 -4.49 -0.02
N PHE A 58 -17.54 -5.71 -0.39
CA PHE A 58 -18.96 -6.02 -0.56
C PHE A 58 -19.75 -5.94 0.75
N ALA A 59 -19.09 -6.12 1.90
CA ALA A 59 -19.69 -6.08 3.23
C ALA A 59 -19.84 -4.63 3.74
N PHE A 60 -20.56 -3.80 2.98
CA PHE A 60 -20.85 -2.40 3.32
C PHE A 60 -19.62 -1.52 3.58
N ALA A 61 -18.49 -1.81 2.93
CA ALA A 61 -17.22 -1.09 3.10
C ALA A 61 -16.55 -1.18 4.49
N VAL A 62 -17.27 -1.57 5.54
CA VAL A 62 -16.77 -1.52 6.93
C VAL A 62 -15.46 -2.30 7.10
N PRO A 63 -15.36 -3.58 6.72
CA PRO A 63 -14.12 -4.31 6.96
C PRO A 63 -12.96 -3.82 6.10
N SER A 64 -13.22 -3.36 4.86
CA SER A 64 -12.19 -2.75 4.01
C SER A 64 -11.61 -1.48 4.62
N VAL A 65 -12.48 -0.60 5.13
CA VAL A 65 -12.06 0.64 5.81
C VAL A 65 -11.26 0.30 7.06
N LEU A 66 -11.71 -0.67 7.87
CA LEU A 66 -10.98 -1.11 9.06
C LEU A 66 -9.58 -1.66 8.73
N ILE A 67 -9.44 -2.49 7.68
CA ILE A 67 -8.13 -3.01 7.26
C ILE A 67 -7.21 -1.87 6.82
N ILE A 68 -7.71 -0.92 6.04
CA ILE A 68 -6.92 0.23 5.57
C ILE A 68 -6.47 1.09 6.77
N LEU A 69 -7.39 1.38 7.69
CA LEU A 69 -7.08 2.14 8.91
C LEU A 69 -6.06 1.41 9.78
N MET A 70 -6.22 0.11 9.99
CA MET A 70 -5.30 -0.68 10.81
C MET A 70 -3.90 -0.71 10.20
N ASN A 71 -3.77 -0.87 8.88
CA ASN A 71 -2.49 -0.75 8.18
C ASN A 71 -1.88 0.66 8.34
N GLY A 72 -2.71 1.70 8.27
CA GLY A 72 -2.29 3.09 8.54
C GLY A 72 -1.78 3.30 9.98
N CYS A 73 -2.47 2.75 10.98
CA CYS A 73 -2.05 2.79 12.37
C CYS A 73 -0.72 2.06 12.60
N MET A 74 -0.54 0.89 11.98
CA MET A 74 0.71 0.14 12.04
C MET A 74 1.87 0.93 11.43
N LEU A 75 1.63 1.52 10.24
CA LEU A 75 2.62 2.39 9.60
C LEU A 75 2.98 3.59 10.49
N GLY A 76 1.99 4.24 11.09
CA GLY A 76 2.19 5.36 12.01
C GLY A 76 2.95 4.96 13.27
N ALA A 77 2.68 3.78 13.84
CA ALA A 77 3.39 3.26 15.01
C ALA A 77 4.88 3.04 14.73
N ILE A 78 5.20 2.43 13.57
CA ILE A 78 6.59 2.28 13.11
C ILE A 78 7.20 3.66 12.86
N PHE A 79 6.48 4.56 12.20
CA PHE A 79 6.98 5.90 11.93
C PHE A 79 7.35 6.65 13.20
N GLN A 80 6.51 6.55 14.22
CA GLN A 80 6.71 7.25 15.49
C GLN A 80 7.96 6.79 16.22
N ILE A 81 8.28 5.48 16.25
CA ILE A 81 9.48 5.01 16.96
C ILE A 81 10.78 5.49 16.29
N TYR A 82 10.80 5.66 14.96
CA TYR A 82 11.95 6.23 14.25
C TYR A 82 12.02 7.76 14.40
N ALA A 83 10.87 8.44 14.24
CA ALA A 83 10.79 9.88 14.41
C ALA A 83 11.24 10.32 15.82
N ALA A 84 10.86 9.57 16.86
CA ALA A 84 11.28 9.81 18.24
C ALA A 84 12.80 9.68 18.46
N LYS A 85 13.53 9.04 17.55
CA LYS A 85 14.99 8.91 17.57
C LYS A 85 15.68 9.78 16.52
N GLY A 86 14.96 10.72 15.90
CA GLY A 86 15.50 11.61 14.87
C GLY A 86 15.69 10.97 13.49
N LEU A 87 15.14 9.77 13.25
CA LEU A 87 15.30 8.99 12.02
C LEU A 87 14.04 9.01 11.12
N GLY A 88 13.12 9.95 11.36
CA GLY A 88 11.84 10.02 10.64
C GLY A 88 11.99 10.30 9.15
N PHE A 89 12.99 11.10 8.77
CA PHE A 89 13.28 11.42 7.37
C PHE A 89 13.83 10.19 6.63
N GLU A 90 14.81 9.52 7.22
CA GLU A 90 15.42 8.30 6.69
C GLU A 90 14.39 7.18 6.53
N LEU A 91 13.56 6.95 7.56
CA LEU A 91 12.48 5.97 7.47
C LEU A 91 11.46 6.34 6.39
N GLY A 92 11.06 7.62 6.31
CA GLY A 92 10.10 8.05 5.31
C GLY A 92 10.63 7.85 3.89
N GLY A 93 11.90 8.13 3.64
CA GLY A 93 12.57 7.78 2.39
C GLY A 93 12.53 6.28 2.12
N TRP A 94 12.98 5.48 3.09
CA TRP A 94 13.03 4.02 3.02
C TRP A 94 11.67 3.37 2.71
N LEU A 95 10.59 3.90 3.29
CA LEU A 95 9.22 3.46 3.01
C LEU A 95 8.71 3.97 1.66
N SER A 96 8.93 5.25 1.36
CA SER A 96 8.27 5.93 0.24
C SER A 96 8.61 5.33 -1.12
N ILE A 97 9.83 4.79 -1.29
CA ILE A 97 10.32 4.24 -2.56
C ILE A 97 9.39 3.16 -3.16
N HIS A 98 8.69 2.39 -2.32
CA HIS A 98 7.72 1.38 -2.72
C HIS A 98 6.33 1.66 -2.12
N GLY A 99 6.28 2.04 -0.86
CA GLY A 99 5.05 2.16 -0.07
C GLY A 99 4.06 3.19 -0.60
N THR A 100 4.51 4.21 -1.32
CA THR A 100 3.59 5.15 -1.99
C THR A 100 2.72 4.48 -3.05
N THR A 101 3.31 3.57 -3.83
CA THR A 101 2.59 2.77 -4.83
C THR A 101 1.65 1.77 -4.14
N GLU A 102 2.10 1.14 -3.06
CA GLU A 102 1.32 0.13 -2.33
C GLU A 102 0.11 0.73 -1.61
N LEU A 103 0.30 1.84 -0.90
CA LEU A 103 -0.80 2.53 -0.20
C LEU A 103 -1.86 2.99 -1.20
N PHE A 104 -1.43 3.47 -2.37
CA PHE A 104 -2.37 3.86 -3.42
C PHE A 104 -3.07 2.65 -4.05
N ALA A 105 -2.36 1.53 -4.26
CA ALA A 105 -2.93 0.28 -4.73
C ALA A 105 -3.98 -0.28 -3.76
N ILE A 106 -3.69 -0.31 -2.46
CA ILE A 106 -4.61 -0.71 -1.39
C ILE A 106 -5.85 0.19 -1.36
N ALA A 107 -5.68 1.51 -1.52
CA ALA A 107 -6.80 2.45 -1.57
C ALA A 107 -7.71 2.19 -2.80
N ILE A 108 -7.13 1.94 -3.98
CA ILE A 108 -7.89 1.57 -5.18
C ILE A 108 -8.61 0.23 -4.99
N ALA A 109 -7.92 -0.77 -4.43
CA ALA A 109 -8.49 -2.09 -4.16
C ALA A 109 -9.69 -2.00 -3.20
N GLY A 110 -9.53 -1.28 -2.10
CA GLY A 110 -10.61 -0.97 -1.17
C GLY A 110 -11.78 -0.28 -1.86
N ALA A 111 -11.53 0.82 -2.59
CA ALA A 111 -12.57 1.56 -3.30
C ALA A 111 -13.32 0.70 -4.33
N ALA A 112 -12.60 -0.17 -5.07
CA ALA A 112 -13.18 -1.10 -6.02
C ALA A 112 -14.12 -2.11 -5.34
N GLY A 113 -13.71 -2.66 -4.20
CA GLY A 113 -14.53 -3.56 -3.39
C GLY A 113 -15.77 -2.86 -2.83
N MET A 114 -15.59 -1.68 -2.23
CA MET A 114 -16.67 -0.86 -1.68
C MET A 114 -17.71 -0.53 -2.75
N ARG A 115 -17.28 -0.20 -3.97
CA ARG A 115 -18.17 0.08 -5.11
C ARG A 115 -19.08 -1.11 -5.43
N ILE A 116 -18.59 -2.34 -5.33
CA ILE A 116 -19.41 -3.54 -5.51
C ILE A 116 -20.45 -3.62 -4.39
N GLY A 117 -20.02 -3.47 -3.13
CA GLY A 117 -20.91 -3.53 -1.96
C GLY A 117 -22.01 -2.48 -1.99
N THR A 118 -21.67 -1.23 -2.27
CA THR A 118 -22.65 -0.14 -2.37
C THR A 118 -23.60 -0.34 -3.54
N SER A 119 -23.13 -0.88 -4.68
CA SER A 119 -23.99 -1.19 -5.83
C SER A 119 -24.97 -2.34 -5.52
N ILE A 120 -24.57 -3.30 -4.68
CA ILE A 120 -25.46 -4.35 -4.19
C ILE A 120 -26.49 -3.77 -3.21
N ALA A 121 -26.05 -2.92 -2.28
CA ALA A 121 -26.90 -2.33 -1.25
C ALA A 121 -27.96 -1.40 -1.84
N PHE A 122 -27.57 -0.57 -2.81
CA PHE A 122 -28.40 0.44 -3.47
C PHE A 122 -28.43 0.23 -4.99
N PRO A 123 -29.13 -0.80 -5.49
CA PRO A 123 -29.05 -1.20 -6.90
C PRO A 123 -29.89 -0.33 -7.85
N GLY A 124 -30.76 0.55 -7.33
CA GLY A 124 -31.72 1.31 -8.12
C GLY A 124 -32.69 0.38 -8.86
N GLU A 125 -32.84 0.61 -10.16
CA GLU A 125 -33.71 -0.18 -11.06
C GLU A 125 -33.15 -1.56 -11.43
N LEU A 126 -31.90 -1.86 -11.08
CA LEU A 126 -31.28 -3.15 -11.39
C LEU A 126 -31.59 -4.18 -10.32
N THR A 127 -31.61 -5.46 -10.71
CA THR A 127 -31.49 -6.54 -9.71
C THR A 127 -30.12 -6.46 -9.03
N ARG A 128 -30.03 -6.90 -7.77
CA ARG A 128 -28.76 -6.91 -7.02
C ARG A 128 -27.65 -7.64 -7.77
N MET A 129 -27.98 -8.75 -8.43
CA MET A 129 -27.03 -9.53 -9.23
C MET A 129 -26.57 -8.76 -10.48
N ALA A 130 -27.48 -8.07 -11.19
CA ALA A 130 -27.12 -7.25 -12.34
C ALA A 130 -26.27 -6.02 -11.94
N ALA A 131 -26.61 -5.38 -10.83
CA ALA A 131 -25.83 -4.27 -10.25
C ALA A 131 -24.42 -4.74 -9.84
N ALA A 132 -24.32 -5.88 -9.15
CA ALA A 132 -23.05 -6.51 -8.79
C ALA A 132 -22.20 -6.83 -10.02
N ALA A 133 -22.77 -7.46 -11.04
CA ALA A 133 -22.04 -7.81 -12.26
C ALA A 133 -21.53 -6.56 -13.00
N ARG A 134 -22.32 -5.48 -13.05
CA ARG A 134 -21.90 -4.21 -13.64
C ARG A 134 -20.76 -3.57 -12.87
N ALA A 135 -20.87 -3.47 -11.55
CA ALA A 135 -19.82 -2.91 -10.69
C ALA A 135 -18.55 -3.79 -10.73
N GLY A 136 -18.72 -5.11 -10.74
CA GLY A 136 -17.66 -6.10 -10.78
C GLY A 136 -16.77 -5.99 -12.01
N ARG A 137 -17.31 -5.69 -13.20
CA ARG A 137 -16.49 -5.48 -14.42
C ARG A 137 -15.56 -4.27 -14.29
N VAL A 138 -16.06 -3.17 -13.74
CA VAL A 138 -15.26 -1.96 -13.50
C VAL A 138 -14.20 -2.25 -12.44
N ALA A 139 -14.61 -2.91 -11.36
CA ALA A 139 -13.73 -3.28 -10.27
C ALA A 139 -12.63 -4.25 -10.70
N ALA A 140 -12.93 -5.25 -11.53
CA ALA A 140 -11.95 -6.17 -12.09
C ALA A 140 -10.89 -5.44 -12.92
N THR A 141 -11.29 -4.45 -13.71
CA THR A 141 -10.35 -3.61 -14.47
C THR A 141 -9.43 -2.82 -13.54
N ALA A 142 -9.98 -2.25 -12.45
CA ALA A 142 -9.17 -1.56 -11.44
C ALA A 142 -8.19 -2.53 -10.75
N MET A 143 -8.63 -3.75 -10.43
CA MET A 143 -7.79 -4.76 -9.78
C MET A 143 -6.64 -5.25 -10.67
N ILE A 144 -6.81 -5.31 -11.99
CA ILE A 144 -5.69 -5.54 -12.92
C ILE A 144 -4.62 -4.45 -12.73
N GLY A 145 -5.04 -3.18 -12.66
CA GLY A 145 -4.15 -2.06 -12.37
C GLY A 145 -3.44 -2.20 -11.02
N VAL A 146 -4.18 -2.55 -9.97
CA VAL A 146 -3.64 -2.84 -8.61
C VAL A 146 -2.58 -3.93 -8.66
N THR A 147 -2.82 -5.04 -9.37
CA THR A 147 -1.82 -6.11 -9.51
C THR A 147 -0.54 -5.61 -10.16
N VAL A 148 -0.63 -4.82 -11.23
CA VAL A 148 0.54 -4.22 -11.88
C VAL A 148 1.27 -3.26 -10.93
N MET A 149 0.54 -2.42 -10.20
CA MET A 149 1.12 -1.51 -9.21
C MET A 149 1.89 -2.25 -8.13
N LEU A 150 1.31 -3.31 -7.56
CA LEU A 150 1.96 -4.13 -6.53
C LEU A 150 3.21 -4.83 -7.07
N LEU A 151 3.21 -5.27 -8.34
CA LEU A 151 4.40 -5.84 -8.97
C LEU A 151 5.55 -4.82 -9.00
N PHE A 152 5.28 -3.58 -9.43
CA PHE A 152 6.27 -2.50 -9.41
C PHE A 152 6.72 -2.17 -8.00
N ALA A 153 5.81 -2.12 -7.03
CA ALA A 153 6.16 -1.91 -5.63
C ALA A 153 7.08 -3.00 -5.08
N GLY A 154 6.78 -4.28 -5.33
CA GLY A 154 7.62 -5.40 -4.91
C GLY A 154 9.03 -5.36 -5.53
N LEU A 155 9.15 -4.94 -6.79
CA LEU A 155 10.44 -4.72 -7.43
C LEU A 155 11.23 -3.57 -6.78
N LEU A 156 10.56 -2.44 -6.54
CA LEU A 156 11.16 -1.28 -5.86
C LEU A 156 11.55 -1.61 -4.42
N GLU A 157 10.80 -2.48 -3.74
CA GLU A 157 11.09 -2.92 -2.38
C GLU A 157 12.25 -3.92 -2.32
N GLY A 158 12.28 -4.88 -3.24
CA GLY A 158 13.29 -5.94 -3.28
C GLY A 158 14.64 -5.46 -3.80
N ILE A 159 14.64 -4.53 -4.76
CA ILE A 159 15.86 -4.04 -5.40
C ILE A 159 16.11 -2.58 -5.01
N GLY A 160 15.16 -1.69 -5.27
CA GLY A 160 15.35 -0.24 -5.10
C GLY A 160 15.70 0.15 -3.67
N ARG A 161 14.92 -0.30 -2.69
CA ARG A 161 15.11 -0.01 -1.25
C ARG A 161 16.50 -0.42 -0.74
N GLN A 162 17.05 -1.48 -1.31
CA GLN A 162 18.28 -2.14 -0.88
C GLN A 162 19.51 -1.56 -1.58
N THR A 163 19.37 -1.18 -2.85
CA THR A 163 20.46 -0.65 -3.67
C THR A 163 20.60 0.87 -3.59
N ILE A 164 19.51 1.58 -3.30
CA ILE A 164 19.50 3.05 -3.23
C ILE A 164 19.60 3.46 -1.76
N THR A 165 20.72 4.06 -1.38
CA THR A 165 21.00 4.49 0.00
C THR A 165 20.77 5.98 0.23
N SER A 166 20.63 6.79 -0.83
CA SER A 166 20.28 8.20 -0.73
C SER A 166 18.79 8.38 -0.45
N ASP A 167 18.43 8.97 0.69
CA ASP A 167 17.03 9.15 1.07
C ASP A 167 16.27 10.13 0.15
N VAL A 168 16.96 11.17 -0.34
CA VAL A 168 16.40 12.09 -1.34
C VAL A 168 16.06 11.34 -2.63
N ALA A 169 16.92 10.42 -3.07
CA ALA A 169 16.64 9.59 -4.24
C ALA A 169 15.44 8.66 -3.99
N ARG A 170 15.37 8.04 -2.80
CA ARG A 170 14.22 7.19 -2.40
C ARG A 170 12.90 7.97 -2.45
N TYR A 171 12.87 9.17 -1.87
CA TYR A 171 11.71 10.06 -1.93
C TYR A 171 11.36 10.49 -3.36
N SER A 172 12.36 10.81 -4.18
CA SER A 172 12.14 11.22 -5.57
C SER A 172 11.52 10.10 -6.39
N ILE A 173 11.98 8.86 -6.21
CA ILE A 173 11.41 7.67 -6.86
C ILE A 173 10.01 7.39 -6.35
N GLY A 174 9.81 7.37 -5.03
CA GLY A 174 8.50 7.15 -4.43
C GLY A 174 7.46 8.19 -4.86
N GLY A 175 7.81 9.47 -4.74
CA GLY A 175 6.97 10.58 -5.19
C GLY A 175 6.72 10.56 -6.69
N GLY A 176 7.75 10.26 -7.50
CA GLY A 176 7.63 10.12 -8.94
C GLY A 176 6.69 8.98 -9.35
N MET A 177 6.78 7.82 -8.70
CA MET A 177 5.87 6.70 -8.92
C MET A 177 4.44 7.04 -8.54
N LEU A 178 4.22 7.68 -7.38
CA LEU A 178 2.89 8.13 -6.99
C LEU A 178 2.30 9.11 -8.00
N ALA A 179 3.08 10.10 -8.41
CA ALA A 179 2.67 11.07 -9.43
C ALA A 179 2.34 10.37 -10.76
N PHE A 180 3.16 9.41 -11.19
CA PHE A 180 2.91 8.60 -12.37
C PHE A 180 1.57 7.85 -12.29
N TRP A 181 1.27 7.16 -11.17
CA TRP A 181 0.01 6.45 -11.02
C TRP A 181 -1.21 7.39 -10.99
N ILE A 182 -1.11 8.51 -10.28
CA ILE A 182 -2.17 9.54 -10.27
C ILE A 182 -2.40 10.06 -11.70
N CYS A 183 -1.33 10.38 -12.44
CA CYS A 183 -1.42 10.82 -13.82
C CYS A 183 -2.08 9.75 -14.71
N TYR A 184 -1.65 8.50 -14.58
CA TYR A 184 -2.17 7.37 -15.36
C TYR A 184 -3.68 7.16 -15.14
N PHE A 185 -4.16 7.17 -13.89
CA PHE A 185 -5.58 6.92 -13.63
C PHE A 185 -6.49 8.14 -13.87
N TYR A 186 -6.00 9.36 -13.69
CA TYR A 186 -6.83 10.57 -13.73
C TYR A 186 -6.67 11.41 -15.00
N LEU A 187 -5.48 11.57 -15.58
CA LEU A 187 -5.29 12.43 -16.77
C LEU A 187 -5.88 11.80 -18.03
N PHE A 188 -5.67 10.50 -18.27
CA PHE A 188 -6.23 9.81 -19.43
C PHE A 188 -7.77 9.77 -19.42
N ARG A 189 -8.39 9.91 -18.24
CA ARG A 189 -9.85 10.02 -18.09
C ARG A 189 -10.36 11.41 -18.47
N MET A 190 -9.60 12.47 -18.22
CA MET A 190 -9.98 13.85 -18.60
C MET A 190 -9.98 14.03 -20.11
N VAL A 191 -8.96 13.52 -20.82
CA VAL A 191 -8.88 13.60 -22.30
C VAL A 191 -10.11 12.96 -22.95
N ARG A 192 -10.54 11.79 -22.46
CA ARG A 192 -11.68 11.04 -23.05
C ARG A 192 -13.06 11.67 -22.79
N HIS A 193 -13.17 12.60 -21.84
CA HIS A 193 -14.40 13.34 -21.54
C HIS A 193 -14.42 14.76 -22.13
N GLY A 194 -13.27 15.32 -22.53
CA GLY A 194 -13.19 16.60 -23.26
C GLY A 194 -13.60 16.50 -24.73
N ASP A 195 -13.57 15.29 -25.30
CA ASP A 195 -13.95 15.02 -26.70
C ASP A 195 -15.43 14.57 -26.86
N ARG A 196 -16.33 14.97 -25.95
CA ARG A 196 -17.77 14.68 -26.02
C ARG A 196 -18.62 15.93 -26.01
#